data_AF-A0A2N5D2H6-F1
#
_entry.id   AF-A0A2N5D2H6-F1
#
_cell.length_a   1.000
_cell.length_b   1.000
_cell.length_c   1.000
_cell.angle_alpha   90.00
_cell.angle_beta   90.00
_cell.angle_gamma   90.00
#
_symmetry.space_group_name_H-M   'P 1'
#
loop_
_entity.id
_entity.type
_entity.pdbx_description
1 polymer ?
#
loop_
_entity_poly.entity_id
_entity_poly.type
_entity_poly.pdbx_seq_one_letter_code
_entity_poly.pdbx_strand_id
1 'polypeptide(L)'
;MLELRPNCECCDRDLPPHSGEARICTFECTFCADCAETRFHGVCPNCEGDLVARPIRPDSKLHRFPASLRRVTKAHTAYAKPRPPVGPGSGRDGWSVTL
;
A
#
# COMPACT_ATOMS: atom_id res chain seq x y z
N MET A 1 19.09 8.52 -5.47
CA MET A 1 18.02 9.24 -4.75
C MET A 1 16.82 8.31 -4.69
N LEU A 2 16.10 8.29 -3.57
CA LEU A 2 14.94 7.40 -3.36
C LEU A 2 13.96 7.48 -4.55
N GLU A 3 13.58 6.33 -5.11
CA GLU A 3 12.72 6.24 -6.30
C GLU A 3 11.29 6.70 -6.01
N LEU A 4 10.78 6.48 -4.78
CA LEU A 4 9.37 6.69 -4.41
C LEU A 4 8.41 5.92 -5.33
N ARG A 5 8.45 4.58 -5.24
CA ARG A 5 7.60 3.70 -6.05
C ARG A 5 6.11 4.02 -5.85
N PRO A 6 5.30 4.06 -6.92
CA PRO A 6 3.95 4.61 -6.88
C PRO A 6 2.91 3.63 -6.35
N ASN A 7 3.29 2.41 -5.95
CA ASN A 7 2.34 1.36 -5.59
C ASN A 7 2.88 0.42 -4.50
N CYS A 8 1.97 -0.32 -3.88
CA CYS A 8 2.27 -1.42 -2.97
C CYS A 8 2.71 -2.66 -3.76
N GLU A 9 3.87 -3.23 -3.45
CA GLU A 9 4.38 -4.44 -4.13
C GLU A 9 3.51 -5.68 -3.92
N CYS A 10 2.66 -5.68 -2.89
CA CYS A 10 1.80 -6.79 -2.53
C CYS A 10 0.40 -6.71 -3.14
N CYS A 11 -0.32 -5.60 -2.92
CA CYS A 11 -1.71 -5.46 -3.33
C CYS A 11 -1.93 -4.51 -4.51
N ASP A 12 -0.86 -3.89 -5.03
CA ASP A 12 -0.88 -2.90 -6.12
C ASP A 12 -1.71 -1.63 -5.83
N ARG A 13 -2.04 -1.34 -4.56
CA ARG A 13 -2.66 -0.06 -4.18
C ARG A 13 -1.72 1.10 -4.50
N ASP A 14 -2.28 2.21 -5.00
CA ASP A 14 -1.53 3.45 -5.25
C ASP A 14 -0.97 4.08 -3.96
N LEU A 15 0.28 4.49 -4.03
CA LEU A 15 1.06 5.12 -2.96
C LEU A 15 1.79 6.35 -3.51
N PRO A 16 1.08 7.49 -3.70
CA PRO A 16 1.68 8.71 -4.23
C PRO A 16 2.80 9.24 -3.32
N PRO A 17 3.70 10.10 -3.82
CA PRO A 17 4.88 10.55 -3.07
C PRO A 17 4.58 11.29 -1.76
N HIS A 18 3.38 11.85 -1.61
CA HIS A 18 2.88 12.49 -0.40
C HIS A 18 2.08 11.56 0.54
N SER A 19 1.94 10.28 0.19
CA SER A 19 1.16 9.31 0.98
C SER A 19 1.84 8.99 2.31
N GLY A 20 1.12 9.23 3.42
CA GLY A 20 1.49 8.76 4.76
C GLY A 20 1.29 7.25 4.96
N GLU A 21 0.60 6.59 4.03
CA GLU A 21 0.28 5.16 4.08
C GLU A 21 1.37 4.27 3.48
N ALA A 22 2.42 4.88 2.90
CA ALA A 22 3.53 4.13 2.34
C ALA A 22 4.49 3.69 3.46
N ARG A 23 4.83 2.40 3.45
CA ARG A 23 5.91 1.80 4.24
C ARG A 23 7.03 1.38 3.30
N ILE A 24 8.28 1.51 3.74
CA ILE A 24 9.48 1.25 2.94
C ILE A 24 10.56 0.58 3.78
N CYS A 25 11.37 -0.28 3.16
CA CYS A 25 12.61 -0.80 3.74
C CYS A 25 13.86 -0.13 3.14
N THR A 26 15.06 -0.50 3.60
CA THR A 26 16.35 0.02 3.11
C THR A 26 16.63 -0.25 1.63
N PHE A 27 16.00 -1.27 1.04
CA PHE A 27 16.08 -1.62 -0.37
C PHE A 27 14.93 -1.06 -1.22
N GLU A 28 14.17 -0.11 -0.66
CA GLU A 28 13.04 0.55 -1.32
C GLU A 28 11.88 -0.39 -1.71
N CYS A 29 11.76 -1.56 -1.07
CA CYS A 29 10.54 -2.36 -1.19
C CYS A 29 9.39 -1.58 -0.56
N THR A 30 8.34 -1.31 -1.34
CA THR A 30 7.26 -0.40 -0.92
C THR A 30 5.96 -1.16 -0.68
N PHE A 31 5.33 -0.95 0.46
CA PHE A 31 4.06 -1.57 0.83
C PHE A 31 3.10 -0.54 1.43
N CYS A 32 1.79 -0.76 1.37
CA CYS A 32 0.85 0.06 2.13
C CYS A 32 0.86 -0.34 3.62
N ALA A 33 0.42 0.58 4.49
CA ALA A 33 0.31 0.35 5.93
C ALA A 33 -0.47 -0.95 6.24
N ASP A 34 -1.64 -1.15 5.62
CA ASP A 34 -2.42 -2.37 5.76
C ASP A 34 -1.60 -3.65 5.50
N CYS A 35 -0.86 -3.73 4.38
CA CYS A 35 -0.05 -4.91 4.06
C CYS A 35 1.11 -5.07 5.03
N ALA A 36 1.80 -3.99 5.36
CA ALA A 36 2.92 -4.00 6.28
C ALA A 36 2.49 -4.50 7.67
N GLU A 37 1.35 -4.06 8.18
CA GLU A 37 0.87 -4.38 9.53
C GLU A 37 0.18 -5.75 9.59
N THR A 38 -0.72 -6.04 8.63
CA THR A 38 -1.59 -7.23 8.71
C THR A 38 -1.00 -8.48 8.06
N ARG A 39 -0.16 -8.33 7.01
CA ARG A 39 0.40 -9.47 6.26
C ARG A 39 1.82 -9.78 6.64
N PHE A 40 2.58 -8.76 7.02
CA PHE A 40 4.03 -8.86 7.18
C PHE A 40 4.53 -8.45 8.57
N HIS A 41 3.65 -7.97 9.44
CA HIS A 41 3.95 -7.63 10.83
C HIS A 41 5.18 -6.72 11.01
N GLY A 42 5.32 -5.74 10.12
CA GLY A 42 6.42 -4.77 10.14
C GLY A 42 7.74 -5.27 9.54
N VAL A 43 7.82 -6.52 9.07
CA VAL A 43 9.04 -7.09 8.46
C VAL A 43 8.89 -7.17 6.95
N CYS A 44 9.87 -6.73 6.19
CA CYS A 44 9.84 -6.78 4.73
C CYS A 44 9.92 -8.23 4.25
N PRO A 45 8.94 -8.73 3.47
CA PRO A 45 8.95 -10.11 2.97
C PRO A 45 10.01 -10.38 1.89
N ASN A 46 10.68 -9.35 1.39
CA ASN A 46 11.70 -9.46 0.33
C ASN A 46 13.14 -9.43 0.87
N CYS A 47 13.38 -8.75 1.98
CA CYS A 47 14.73 -8.50 2.49
C CYS A 47 14.87 -8.65 4.01
N GLU A 48 13.81 -9.08 4.69
CA GLU A 48 13.79 -9.39 6.14
C GLU A 48 14.09 -8.21 7.08
N GLY A 49 14.22 -7.00 6.54
CA GLY A 49 14.44 -5.78 7.32
C GLY A 49 13.14 -5.05 7.70
N ASP A 50 13.26 -3.96 8.46
CA ASP A 50 12.10 -3.21 8.96
C ASP A 50 11.33 -2.49 7.84
N LEU A 51 10.01 -2.48 7.98
CA LEU A 51 9.09 -1.62 7.24
C LEU A 51 8.73 -0.41 8.08
N VAL A 52 9.28 0.75 7.70
CA VAL A 52 9.04 2.03 8.38
C VAL A 52 8.25 2.99 7.49
N ALA A 53 7.72 4.07 8.05
CA ALA A 53 7.06 5.12 7.28
C ALA A 53 7.98 5.67 6.19
N ARG A 54 7.49 5.71 4.94
CA ARG A 54 8.25 6.24 3.81
C ARG A 54 8.38 7.77 3.95
N PRO A 55 9.59 8.34 3.89
CA PRO A 55 9.77 9.79 3.88
C PRO A 55 9.00 10.46 2.73
N ILE A 56 8.31 11.55 3.05
CA ILE A 56 7.57 12.34 2.06
C ILE A 56 8.54 13.26 1.32
N ARG A 57 8.45 13.30 -0.01
CA ARG A 57 9.09 14.33 -0.82
C ARG A 57 8.10 15.50 -1.00
N PRO A 58 8.39 16.70 -0.47
CA PRO A 58 7.50 17.85 -0.61
C PRO A 58 7.25 18.21 -2.07
N ASP A 59 6.08 18.73 -2.38
CA ASP A 59 5.66 19.05 -3.76
C ASP A 59 6.62 20.00 -4.48
N SER A 60 7.19 20.96 -3.74
CA SER A 60 8.18 21.91 -4.27
C SER A 60 9.46 21.25 -4.79
N LYS A 61 9.74 20.01 -4.40
CA LYS A 61 10.89 19.23 -4.87
C LYS A 61 10.54 18.29 -6.02
N LEU A 62 9.27 17.97 -6.27
CA LEU A 62 8.86 16.98 -7.28
C LEU A 62 9.17 17.42 -8.71
N HIS A 63 9.14 18.72 -9.00
CA HIS A 63 9.50 19.23 -10.34
C HIS A 63 10.96 18.91 -10.71
N ARG A 64 11.89 19.05 -9.76
CA ARG A 64 13.32 18.80 -9.98
C ARG A 64 13.71 17.36 -9.73
N PHE A 65 12.98 16.69 -8.84
CA PHE A 65 13.25 15.34 -8.37
C PHE A 65 11.95 14.53 -8.41
N PRO A 66 11.49 14.11 -9.60
CA PRO A 66 10.22 13.42 -9.74
C PRO A 66 10.22 12.06 -9.03
N ALA A 67 9.05 11.64 -8.56
CA ALA A 67 8.83 10.28 -8.10
C ALA A 67 8.80 9.32 -9.29
N SER A 68 9.09 8.05 -9.04
CA SER A 68 9.07 7.02 -10.06
C SER A 68 7.64 6.75 -10.55
N LEU A 69 7.49 6.57 -11.86
CA LEU A 69 6.26 6.08 -12.48
C LEU A 69 6.25 4.54 -12.60
N ARG A 70 7.37 3.88 -12.30
CA ARG A 70 7.53 2.45 -12.46
C ARG A 70 6.86 1.73 -11.30
N ARG A 71 5.76 1.04 -11.59
CA ARG A 71 5.10 0.12 -10.66
C ARG A 71 5.92 -1.15 -10.48
N VAL A 72 5.88 -1.72 -9.28
CA VAL A 72 6.47 -3.03 -8.96
C VAL A 72 5.42 -3.82 -8.20
N THR A 73 5.14 -5.05 -8.64
CA THR A 73 4.20 -5.95 -7.98
C THR A 73 4.81 -7.35 -8.00
N LYS A 74 4.75 -8.05 -6.86
CA LYS A 74 5.34 -9.39 -6.68
C LYS A 74 4.35 -10.33 -6.02
N ALA A 75 4.51 -11.61 -6.28
CA ALA A 75 3.80 -12.64 -5.53
C ALA A 75 4.42 -12.77 -4.14
N HIS A 76 3.59 -12.66 -3.10
CA HIS A 76 3.99 -12.94 -1.72
C HIS A 76 3.09 -14.04 -1.17
N THR A 77 3.67 -15.03 -0.51
CA THR A 77 2.93 -16.17 0.07
C THR A 77 1.89 -15.73 1.10
N ALA A 78 2.12 -14.61 1.80
CA ALA A 78 1.13 -14.01 2.70
C ALA A 78 0.00 -13.26 1.97
N TYR A 79 0.07 -13.07 0.65
CA TYR A 79 -0.96 -12.42 -0.16
C TYR A 79 -1.94 -13.44 -0.76
N ALA A 80 -2.85 -13.95 0.07
CA ALA A 80 -4.16 -14.32 -0.45
C ALA A 80 -4.91 -13.00 -0.71
N LYS A 81 -5.16 -12.65 -1.99
CA LYS A 81 -5.99 -11.49 -2.37
C LYS A 81 -7.21 -11.43 -1.44
N PRO A 82 -7.39 -10.39 -0.61
CA PRO A 82 -8.67 -10.23 0.07
C PRO A 82 -9.72 -10.00 -1.01
N ARG A 83 -10.91 -10.65 -0.89
CA ARG A 83 -12.06 -10.30 -1.74
C ARG A 83 -12.24 -8.78 -1.68
N PRO A 84 -12.51 -8.11 -2.82
CA PRO A 84 -12.83 -6.69 -2.79
C PRO A 84 -13.97 -6.46 -1.78
N PRO A 85 -13.99 -5.32 -1.07
CA PRO A 85 -15.08 -5.01 -0.17
C PRO A 85 -16.39 -5.12 -0.96
N VAL A 86 -17.29 -5.95 -0.46
CA VAL A 86 -18.70 -5.85 -0.82
C VAL A 86 -19.08 -4.39 -0.59
N GLY A 87 -19.42 -3.68 -1.66
CA GLY A 87 -19.83 -2.29 -1.57
C GLY A 87 -21.05 -2.12 -0.65
N PRO A 88 -21.35 -0.90 -0.21
CA PRO A 88 -22.54 -0.60 0.59
C PRO A 88 -23.77 -0.91 -0.28
N GLY A 89 -24.32 -2.13 -0.18
CA GLY A 89 -25.40 -2.55 -1.06
C GLY A 89 -25.70 -4.05 -1.14
N SER A 90 -24.94 -4.96 -0.53
CA SER A 90 -25.42 -6.34 -0.37
C SER A 90 -26.34 -6.44 0.84
N GLY A 91 -27.54 -5.87 0.70
CA GLY A 91 -28.60 -5.94 1.69
C GLY A 91 -28.83 -7.37 2.16
N ARG A 92 -28.63 -7.57 3.46
CA ARG A 92 -29.23 -8.65 4.24
C ARG A 92 -29.70 -8.12 5.59
N ASP A 93 -30.40 -6.99 5.55
CA ASP A 93 -31.22 -6.50 6.65
C ASP A 93 -32.56 -6.10 6.00
N GLY A 94 -33.56 -6.97 5.87
CA GLY A 94 -34.06 -7.85 6.91
C GLY A 94 -34.93 -7.10 7.93
N TRP A 95 -35.29 -5.83 7.68
CA TRP A 95 -36.16 -5.05 8.57
C TRP A 95 -37.32 -4.39 7.81
N SER A 96 -38.44 -5.14 7.83
CA SER A 96 -39.84 -4.71 7.91
C SER A 96 -40.30 -3.48 7.11
N VAL A 97 -40.99 -3.74 6.00
CA VAL A 97 -42.04 -2.86 5.49
C VAL A 97 -43.16 -2.86 6.53
N THR A 98 -43.41 -1.73 7.18
CA THR A 98 -44.70 -1.48 7.85
C THR A 98 -45.40 -0.41 7.03
N LEU A 99 -46.63 -0.75 6.64
CA LEU A 99 -47.59 0.06 5.87
C LEU A 99 -47.82 1.45 6.46
#